data_AF-A0A0M3AZB9-F1
#
_entry.id   AF-A0A0M3AZB9-F1
#
_cell.length_a   1.000
_cell.length_b   1.000
_cell.length_c   1.000
_cell.angle_alpha   90.00
_cell.angle_beta   90.00
_cell.angle_gamma   90.00
#
_symmetry.space_group_name_H-M   'P 1'
#
loop_
_entity.id
_entity.type
_entity.pdbx_description
1 polymer ?
#
loop_
_entity_poly.entity_id
_entity_poly.type
_entity_poly.pdbx_seq_one_letter_code
_entity_poly.pdbx_strand_id
1 'polypeptide(L)'
;MSLNGQDISRDCLAEDKIKTRPSGAAAWEVGFAAAADGGARFRLKYDGRKLPFLQTLRNAHEGINVFCIEPATHDRLPRKELREMEALASTPRGGSHMFHLECFSTAASSSCKHSSPE
;
A
#
# COMPACT_ATOMS: atom_id res chain seq x y z
N MET A 1 1.25 -7.57 -7.33
CA MET A 1 0.90 -6.29 -6.69
C MET A 1 0.56 -5.34 -7.81
N SER A 2 -0.60 -4.70 -7.77
CA SER A 2 -1.03 -3.77 -8.80
C SER A 2 -1.32 -2.38 -8.23
N LEU A 3 -1.23 -1.40 -9.12
CA LEU A 3 -1.52 0.00 -8.86
C LEU A 3 -2.38 0.52 -10.01
N ASN A 4 -3.63 0.88 -9.73
CA ASN A 4 -4.63 1.23 -10.74
C ASN A 4 -4.69 0.20 -11.90
N GLY A 5 -4.60 -1.09 -11.56
CA GLY A 5 -4.62 -2.20 -12.51
C GLY A 5 -3.28 -2.53 -13.18
N GLN A 6 -2.27 -1.67 -13.08
CA GLN A 6 -0.92 -1.95 -13.61
C GLN A 6 -0.12 -2.81 -12.63
N ASP A 7 0.52 -3.87 -13.11
CA ASP A 7 1.41 -4.69 -12.26
C ASP A 7 2.69 -3.92 -11.91
N ILE A 8 2.94 -3.80 -10.61
CA ILE A 8 4.14 -3.18 -10.04
C ILE A 8 4.92 -4.17 -9.18
N SER A 9 4.57 -5.46 -9.20
CA SER A 9 5.15 -6.51 -8.35
C SER A 9 6.68 -6.56 -8.43
N ARG A 10 7.22 -6.53 -9.66
CA ARG A 10 8.67 -6.54 -9.90
C ARG A 10 9.37 -5.36 -9.23
N ASP A 11 8.73 -4.20 -9.19
CA ASP A 11 9.30 -3.04 -8.53
C ASP A 11 9.14 -3.16 -7.00
N CYS A 12 7.92 -3.25 -6.49
CA CYS A 12 7.70 -3.16 -5.04
C CYS A 12 8.22 -4.35 -4.22
N LEU A 13 8.45 -5.52 -4.84
CA LEU A 13 8.92 -6.73 -4.16
C LEU A 13 10.40 -7.04 -4.41
N ALA A 14 11.12 -6.26 -5.23
CA ALA A 14 12.50 -6.58 -5.61
C ALA A 14 13.51 -6.50 -4.46
N GLU A 15 13.27 -5.61 -3.49
CA GLU A 15 14.25 -5.29 -2.45
C GLU A 15 13.57 -5.01 -1.12
N ASP A 16 14.22 -5.39 -0.01
CA ASP A 16 13.80 -5.08 1.35
C ASP A 16 14.06 -3.60 1.68
N LYS A 17 13.19 -2.73 1.17
CA LYS A 17 13.25 -1.29 1.38
C LYS A 17 11.87 -0.64 1.30
N ILE A 18 11.84 0.64 1.65
CA ILE A 18 10.69 1.50 1.39
C ILE A 18 10.85 2.12 0.01
N LYS A 19 9.80 2.03 -0.81
CA LYS A 19 9.67 2.74 -2.08
C LYS A 19 8.52 3.74 -1.99
N THR A 20 8.78 5.00 -2.32
CA THR A 20 7.75 6.04 -2.41
C THR A 20 7.41 6.31 -3.88
N ARG A 21 6.12 6.47 -4.18
CA ARG A 21 5.62 6.85 -5.50
C ARG A 21 4.59 7.97 -5.37
N PRO A 22 4.53 8.93 -6.31
CA PRO A 22 3.46 9.90 -6.32
C PRO A 22 2.12 9.21 -6.65
N SER A 23 1.09 9.55 -5.89
CA SER A 23 -0.31 9.21 -6.16
C SER A 23 -0.98 10.33 -7.00
N GLY A 24 -0.69 11.60 -6.75
CA GLY A 24 -1.27 12.67 -7.59
C GLY A 24 -2.81 12.76 -7.51
N ALA A 25 -3.45 13.33 -8.53
CA ALA A 25 -4.71 14.08 -8.37
C ALA A 25 -6.05 13.29 -8.47
N ALA A 26 -6.06 11.97 -8.38
CA ALA A 26 -7.28 11.16 -8.58
C ALA A 26 -7.51 10.14 -7.45
N ALA A 27 -8.56 9.32 -7.58
CA ALA A 27 -8.73 8.13 -6.75
C ALA A 27 -7.67 7.07 -7.12
N TRP A 28 -7.10 6.43 -6.11
CA TRP A 28 -6.07 5.41 -6.24
C TRP A 28 -6.55 4.08 -5.73
N GLU A 29 -6.15 3.02 -6.42
CA GLU A 29 -6.41 1.65 -6.03
C GLU A 29 -5.11 0.85 -6.02
N VAL A 30 -4.86 0.16 -4.92
CA VAL A 30 -3.74 -0.74 -4.74
C VAL A 30 -4.27 -2.15 -4.56
N GLY A 31 -3.75 -3.10 -5.33
CA GLY A 31 -4.15 -4.51 -5.28
C GLY A 31 -3.00 -5.44 -4.89
N PHE A 32 -3.24 -6.32 -3.93
CA PHE A 32 -2.33 -7.40 -3.58
C PHE A 32 -3.04 -8.75 -3.72
N ALA A 33 -2.39 -9.72 -4.32
CA ALA A 33 -2.93 -11.06 -4.51
C ALA A 33 -1.82 -12.09 -4.22
N ALA A 34 -2.16 -13.11 -3.42
CA ALA A 34 -1.21 -14.16 -3.04
C ALA A 34 -0.91 -15.14 -4.20
N ALA A 35 -1.84 -15.28 -5.15
CA ALA A 35 -1.70 -16.10 -6.36
C ALA A 35 -2.58 -15.53 -7.49
N ALA A 36 -2.26 -15.89 -8.75
CA ALA A 36 -3.04 -15.47 -9.92
C ALA A 36 -4.50 -15.94 -9.81
N ASP A 37 -4.70 -17.21 -9.46
CA ASP A 37 -6.02 -17.86 -9.37
C ASP A 37 -6.30 -18.38 -7.96
N GLY A 38 -7.44 -17.98 -7.38
CA GLY A 38 -7.97 -18.53 -6.12
C GLY A 38 -7.26 -18.13 -4.82
N GLY A 39 -6.14 -17.39 -4.90
CA GLY A 39 -5.42 -16.87 -3.74
C GLY A 39 -6.15 -15.75 -3.00
N ALA A 40 -5.77 -15.51 -1.74
CA ALA A 40 -6.25 -14.37 -0.98
C ALA A 40 -5.91 -13.05 -1.69
N ARG A 41 -6.84 -12.08 -1.65
CA ARG A 41 -6.67 -10.77 -2.27
C ARG A 41 -6.96 -9.67 -1.26
N PHE A 42 -6.26 -8.57 -1.41
CA PHE A 42 -6.45 -7.33 -0.68
C PHE A 42 -6.50 -6.17 -1.68
N ARG A 43 -7.43 -5.24 -1.50
CA ARG A 43 -7.52 -3.99 -2.26
C ARG A 43 -7.67 -2.83 -1.29
N LEU A 44 -6.94 -1.76 -1.57
CA LEU A 44 -7.04 -0.50 -0.85
C LEU A 44 -7.39 0.60 -1.86
N LYS A 45 -8.48 1.34 -1.60
CA LYS A 45 -8.78 2.57 -2.33
C LYS A 45 -8.62 3.79 -1.45
N TYR A 46 -8.14 4.89 -2.02
CA TYR A 46 -7.97 6.16 -1.31
C TYR A 46 -8.00 7.37 -2.25
N ASP A 47 -8.18 8.57 -1.71
CA ASP A 47 -8.11 9.83 -2.47
C ASP A 47 -6.65 10.32 -2.55
N GLY A 48 -6.03 10.16 -3.72
CA GLY A 48 -4.65 10.58 -3.98
C GLY A 48 -4.45 12.10 -3.84
N ARG A 49 -5.49 12.92 -3.97
CA ARG A 49 -5.37 14.37 -3.73
C ARG A 49 -5.08 14.69 -2.27
N LYS A 50 -5.57 13.85 -1.35
CA LYS A 50 -5.38 14.01 0.09
C LYS A 50 -4.16 13.25 0.61
N LEU A 51 -3.83 12.13 -0.04
CA LEU A 51 -2.66 11.30 0.25
C LEU A 51 -1.83 11.17 -1.04
N PRO A 52 -1.06 12.22 -1.39
CA PRO A 52 -0.39 12.32 -2.69
C PRO A 52 0.80 11.39 -2.86
N PHE A 53 1.10 10.54 -1.90
CA PHE A 53 2.18 9.57 -1.97
C PHE A 53 1.70 8.17 -1.58
N LEU A 54 2.23 7.16 -2.25
CA LEU A 54 2.13 5.76 -1.86
C LEU A 54 3.51 5.28 -1.45
N GLN A 55 3.64 4.86 -0.19
CA GLN A 55 4.82 4.23 0.35
C GLN A 55 4.56 2.72 0.45
N THR A 56 5.51 1.92 -0.02
CA THR A 56 5.47 0.46 0.11
C THR A 56 6.73 -0.02 0.80
N LEU A 57 6.60 -0.80 1.87
CA LEU A 57 7.72 -1.48 2.55
C LEU A 57 7.67 -2.96 2.21
N ARG A 58 8.81 -3.54 1.82
CA ARG A 58 9.02 -4.99 1.86
C ARG A 58 10.03 -5.31 2.96
N ASN A 59 9.73 -6.34 3.75
CA ASN A 59 10.66 -6.92 4.70
C ASN A 59 10.51 -8.45 4.68
N ALA A 60 11.49 -9.12 4.06
CA ALA A 60 11.55 -10.55 3.86
C ALA A 60 12.72 -11.22 4.61
N HIS A 61 13.24 -10.59 5.66
CA HIS A 61 14.27 -11.20 6.50
C HIS A 61 13.80 -12.54 7.08
N GLU A 62 14.74 -13.43 7.40
CA GLU A 62 14.40 -14.74 7.96
C GLU A 62 13.49 -14.60 9.20
N GLY A 63 12.34 -15.30 9.17
CA GLY A 63 11.30 -15.19 10.20
C GLY A 63 10.35 -13.99 10.06
N ILE A 64 10.54 -13.12 9.06
CA ILE A 64 9.69 -11.96 8.79
C ILE A 64 9.17 -12.02 7.34
N ASN A 65 7.86 -11.87 7.17
CA ASN A 65 7.25 -11.78 5.85
C ASN A 65 6.19 -10.67 5.84
N VAL A 66 6.67 -9.42 5.84
CA VAL A 66 5.83 -8.23 5.91
C VAL A 66 5.87 -7.49 4.58
N PHE A 67 4.70 -7.01 4.16
CA PHE A 67 4.58 -6.04 3.08
C PHE A 67 3.56 -4.97 3.50
N CYS A 68 3.99 -3.71 3.52
CA CYS A 68 3.13 -2.59 3.90
C CYS A 68 2.68 -1.80 2.67
N ILE A 69 1.46 -1.31 2.73
CA ILE A 69 0.84 -0.43 1.75
C ILE A 69 0.38 0.82 2.51
N GLU A 70 1.06 1.95 2.27
CA GLU A 70 0.96 3.14 3.12
C GLU A 70 0.71 4.39 2.27
N PRO A 71 -0.56 4.76 2.02
CA PRO A 71 -0.88 6.09 1.49
C PRO A 71 -0.47 7.18 2.50
N ALA A 72 0.24 8.20 2.03
CA ALA A 72 0.90 9.20 2.87
C ALA A 72 0.64 10.64 2.38
N THR A 73 0.67 11.59 3.31
CA THR A 73 0.49 13.02 3.03
C THR A 73 1.73 13.69 2.43
N HIS A 74 2.90 13.07 2.56
CA HIS A 74 4.19 13.63 2.18
C HIS A 74 5.17 12.52 1.78
N ASP A 75 6.25 12.91 1.10
CA ASP A 75 7.36 12.01 0.77
C ASP A 75 8.13 11.57 2.04
N ARG A 76 8.88 10.47 1.94
CA ARG A 76 9.70 9.93 3.02
C ARG A 76 11.04 10.67 3.09
N LEU A 77 11.02 11.84 3.69
CA LEU A 77 12.22 12.64 3.98
C LEU A 77 12.35 12.91 5.48
N PRO A 78 13.56 13.26 5.96
CA PRO A 78 13.72 13.77 7.31
C PRO A 78 12.79 14.96 7.59
N ARG A 79 12.25 15.02 8.81
CA ARG A 79 11.28 16.05 9.20
C ARG A 79 11.81 17.47 9.03
N LYS A 80 13.13 17.68 9.14
CA LYS A 80 13.77 18.97 8.91
C LYS A 80 13.60 19.43 7.46
N GLU A 81 13.94 18.56 6.51
CA GLU A 81 13.83 18.83 5.07
C GLU A 81 12.37 19.07 4.66
N LEU A 82 11.44 18.27 5.18
CA LEU A 82 10.01 18.45 4.91
C LEU A 82 9.47 19.81 5.37
N ARG A 83 10.05 20.40 6.42
CA ARG A 83 9.71 21.76 6.87
C ARG A 83 10.31 22.82 5.96
N GLU A 84 11.57 22.65 5.57
CA GLU A 84 12.29 23.57 4.69
C GLU A 84 11.63 23.66 3.31
N MET A 85 11.03 22.56 2.84
CA MET A 85 10.26 22.49 1.60
C MET A 85 8.77 22.86 1.75
N GLU A 86 8.34 23.28 2.94
CA GLU A 86 6.94 23.58 3.25
C GLU A 86 5.95 22.42 2.94
N ALA A 87 6.45 21.18 2.92
CA ALA A 87 5.66 19.98 2.61
C ALA A 87 4.79 19.50 3.78
N LEU A 88 4.97 20.06 4.98
CA LEU A 88 4.17 19.77 6.17
C LEU A 88 3.08 20.83 6.38
N ALA A 89 1.85 20.50 6.01
CA ALA A 89 0.69 21.33 6.33
C ALA A 89 0.37 21.25 7.84
N SER A 90 0.25 22.41 8.48
CA SER A 90 -0.25 22.48 9.85
C SER A 90 -1.77 22.51 9.88
N THR A 91 -2.37 21.77 10.81
CA THR A 91 -3.80 21.89 11.09
C THR A 91 -4.03 23.07 12.02
N PRO A 92 -4.85 24.07 11.66
CA PRO A 92 -5.15 25.19 12.54
C PRO A 92 -5.95 24.75 13.78
N ARG A 93 -5.98 25.59 14.82
CA ARG A 93 -6.78 25.32 16.02
C ARG A 93 -8.26 25.14 15.65
N GLY A 94 -8.84 24.00 16.05
CA GLY A 94 -10.22 23.63 15.69
C GLY A 94 -10.39 23.08 14.28
N GLY A 95 -9.31 23.00 13.49
CA GLY A 95 -9.32 22.39 12.16
C GLY A 95 -9.36 20.86 12.22
N SER A 96 -9.90 20.26 11.15
CA SER A 96 -9.96 18.81 10.97
C SER A 96 -9.62 18.44 9.52
N HIS A 97 -8.93 17.31 9.34
CA HIS A 97 -8.73 16.70 8.03
C HIS A 97 -9.43 15.35 8.00
N MET A 98 -10.06 15.02 6.88
CA MET A 98 -10.77 13.77 6.70
C MET A 98 -10.13 13.00 5.54
N PHE A 99 -9.64 11.79 5.85
CA PHE A 99 -9.08 10.84 4.90
C PHE A 99 -10.03 9.65 4.79
N HIS A 100 -10.34 9.24 3.56
CA HIS A 100 -11.18 8.08 3.31
C HIS A 100 -10.33 6.96 2.73
N LEU A 101 -10.44 5.78 3.33
CA LEU A 101 -9.78 4.56 2.92
C LEU A 101 -10.85 3.47 2.83
N GLU A 102 -10.89 2.76 1.71
CA GLU A 102 -11.75 1.59 1.54
C GLU A 102 -10.88 0.35 1.39
N CYS A 103 -11.00 -0.56 2.36
CA CYS A 103 -10.24 -1.81 2.38
C CYS A 103 -11.17 -2.97 2.02
N PHE A 104 -10.76 -3.78 1.06
CA PHE A 104 -11.47 -4.99 0.65
C PHE A 104 -10.52 -6.16 0.77
N SER A 105 -10.96 -7.26 1.38
CA SER A 105 -10.23 -8.51 1.41
C SER A 105 -11.11 -9.66 0.97
N THR A 106 -10.52 -10.60 0.24
CA THR A 106 -11.14 -11.88 -0.08
C THR A 106 -10.21 -12.98 0.39
N ALA A 107 -10.75 -13.93 1.16
CA ALA A 107 -10.00 -15.12 1.56
C ALA A 107 -9.69 -16.00 0.35
N ALA A 108 -8.64 -16.82 0.46
CA ALA A 108 -8.38 -17.86 -0.52
C ALA A 108 -9.54 -18.87 -0.54
N SER A 109 -9.89 -19.39 -1.70
CA SER A 109 -10.85 -20.49 -1.80
C SER A 109 -10.19 -21.78 -1.29
N SER A 110 -10.72 -22.37 -0.23
CA SER A 110 -10.25 -23.65 0.30
C SER A 110 -10.72 -24.81 -0.59
N SER A 111 -9.92 -25.22 -1.57
CA SER A 111 -10.04 -26.56 -2.14
C SER A 111 -9.10 -27.51 -1.40
N CYS A 112 -9.47 -27.91 -0.17
CA CYS A 112 -8.84 -29.07 0.47
C CYS A 112 -9.28 -30.32 -0.28
N LYS A 113 -8.49 -30.76 -1.27
CA LYS A 113 -8.58 -32.12 -1.79
C LYS A 113 -7.91 -33.02 -0.75
N HIS A 114 -8.70 -33.65 0.12
CA HIS A 114 -8.24 -34.82 0.86
C HIS A 114 -8.02 -35.95 -0.15
N SER A 115 -6.78 -36.10 -0.61
CA SER A 115 -6.34 -37.38 -1.16
C SER A 115 -6.09 -38.31 0.03
N SER A 116 -7.04 -39.20 0.29
CA SER A 116 -6.83 -40.31 1.21
C SER A 116 -5.63 -41.15 0.74
N PRO A 117 -4.68 -41.49 1.62
CA PRO A 117 -3.66 -42.47 1.28
C PRO A 117 -4.29 -43.86 1.21
N GLU A 118 -3.97 -44.60 0.15
CA GLU A 118 -4.16 -46.06 0.04
C GLU A 118 -3.14 -46.81 0.92
#